data_AF-A0A819IVD3-F1
#
_entry.id   AF-A0A819IVD3-F1
#
_cell.length_a   1.000
_cell.length_b   1.000
_cell.length_c   1.000
_cell.angle_alpha   90.00
_cell.angle_beta   90.00
_cell.angle_gamma   90.00
#
_symmetry.space_group_name_H-M   'P 1'
#
loop_
_entity.id
_entity.type
_entity.pdbx_description
1 polymer ?
#
loop_
_entity_poly.entity_id
_entity_poly.type
_entity_poly.pdbx_seq_one_letter_code
_entity_poly.pdbx_strand_id
1 'polypeptide(L)'
;YVRDICFFDANDEQKHRKADMLVSACYCVGYDQLYDNPKTDEELKQNTLSKFRAFMAAAVANTIGDGKNTYLLLGPIGTGAFGNEVDNIAKVFHEVLNMEIMNSKRPIRKAFENIWFVSTEKWKNDKFNERMPEDKLDNTEDN
;
A
#
# COMPACT_ATOMS: atom_id res chain seq x y z
N TYR A 1 5.87 10.20 -6.23
CA TYR A 1 4.67 10.02 -7.06
C TYR A 1 5.03 10.43 -8.47
N VAL A 2 4.69 9.60 -9.44
CA VAL A 2 5.01 9.81 -10.86
C VAL A 2 3.74 9.55 -11.63
N ARG A 3 3.34 10.51 -12.48
CA ARG A 3 2.12 10.41 -13.29
C ARG A 3 2.37 9.68 -14.59
N ASP A 4 1.34 9.00 -15.08
CA ASP A 4 1.27 8.45 -16.44
C ASP A 4 2.47 7.57 -16.82
N ILE A 5 2.99 6.76 -15.87
CA ILE A 5 4.06 5.82 -16.18
C ILE A 5 3.57 4.81 -17.19
N CYS A 6 4.35 4.63 -18.25
CA CYS A 6 4.10 3.64 -19.29
C CYS A 6 4.70 2.28 -18.90
N PHE A 7 3.86 1.27 -18.77
CA PHE A 7 4.23 -0.13 -18.56
C PHE A 7 4.12 -0.86 -19.90
N PHE A 8 5.25 -1.35 -20.40
CA PHE A 8 5.34 -2.09 -21.66
C PHE A 8 5.24 -3.59 -21.40
N ASP A 9 4.55 -4.32 -22.28
CA ASP A 9 4.54 -5.77 -22.25
C ASP A 9 5.95 -6.27 -22.64
N ALA A 10 6.54 -7.12 -21.80
CA ALA A 10 7.88 -7.66 -22.05
C ALA A 10 7.98 -8.48 -23.34
N ASN A 11 6.84 -8.94 -23.87
CA ASN A 11 6.78 -9.72 -25.11
C ASN A 11 6.28 -8.90 -26.31
N ASP A 12 5.85 -7.65 -26.11
CA ASP A 12 5.34 -6.77 -27.17
C ASP A 12 5.44 -5.29 -26.75
N GLU A 13 6.51 -4.62 -27.19
CA GLU A 13 6.76 -3.21 -26.86
C GLU A 13 5.71 -2.24 -27.44
N GLN A 14 4.91 -2.65 -28.42
CA GLN A 14 3.80 -1.83 -28.93
C GLN A 14 2.60 -1.85 -27.98
N LYS A 15 2.49 -2.89 -27.15
CA LYS A 15 1.42 -3.05 -26.18
C LYS A 15 1.84 -2.43 -24.85
N HIS A 16 1.23 -1.29 -24.53
CA HIS A 16 1.49 -0.59 -23.27
C HIS A 16 0.22 -0.26 -22.48
N ARG A 17 0.42 0.03 -21.19
CA ARG A 17 -0.59 0.52 -20.25
C ARG A 17 -0.01 1.73 -19.52
N LYS A 18 -0.86 2.65 -19.08
CA LYS A 18 -0.46 3.79 -18.25
C LYS A 18 -1.06 3.65 -16.86
N ALA A 19 -0.27 3.96 -15.84
CA ALA A 19 -0.77 4.13 -14.49
C ALA A 19 0.13 5.09 -13.72
N ASP A 20 -0.44 5.72 -12.71
CA ASP A 20 0.34 6.49 -11.75
C ASP A 20 1.09 5.55 -10.80
N MET A 21 2.30 5.96 -10.41
CA MET A 21 3.15 5.17 -9.53
C MET A 21 3.54 5.96 -8.28
N LEU A 22 3.36 5.32 -7.14
CA LEU A 22 3.88 5.77 -5.87
C LEU A 22 5.14 4.94 -5.54
N VAL A 23 6.25 5.62 -5.27
CA VAL A 23 7.55 4.99 -5.01
C VAL A 23 8.01 5.40 -3.63
N SER A 24 8.35 4.42 -2.80
CA SER A 24 8.90 4.62 -1.46
C SER A 24 9.77 3.42 -1.07
N ALA A 25 10.86 3.67 -0.36
CA ALA A 25 11.74 2.62 0.13
C ALA A 25 11.27 2.12 1.51
N CYS A 26 11.15 0.80 1.65
CA CYS A 26 10.93 0.13 2.94
C CYS A 26 12.20 0.19 3.81
N TYR A 27 12.05 -0.03 5.11
CA TYR A 27 13.21 -0.30 5.96
C TYR A 27 13.78 -1.68 5.61
N CYS A 28 15.10 -1.79 5.65
CA CYS A 28 15.79 -3.04 5.40
C CYS A 28 16.21 -3.63 6.75
N VAL A 29 15.67 -4.78 7.09
CA VAL A 29 15.92 -5.54 8.34
C VAL A 29 16.58 -6.89 8.06
N GLY A 30 16.62 -7.32 6.78
CA GLY A 30 17.29 -8.56 6.37
C GLY A 30 18.81 -8.56 6.51
N TYR A 31 19.41 -7.44 6.92
CA TYR A 31 20.86 -7.31 7.14
C TYR A 31 21.23 -7.11 8.61
N ASP A 32 20.33 -7.36 9.55
CA ASP A 32 20.61 -7.26 10.99
C ASP A 32 21.74 -8.23 11.42
N GLN A 33 22.07 -9.24 10.59
CA GLN A 33 23.22 -10.13 10.76
C GLN A 33 24.56 -9.55 10.28
N LEU A 34 24.53 -8.49 9.44
CA LEU A 34 25.71 -7.82 8.89
C LEU A 34 25.99 -6.48 9.57
N TYR A 35 24.97 -5.83 10.11
CA TYR A 35 25.05 -4.54 10.79
C TYR A 35 24.06 -4.49 11.94
N ASP A 36 24.48 -3.95 13.08
CA ASP A 36 23.56 -3.67 14.18
C ASP A 36 22.54 -2.63 13.70
N ASN A 37 21.27 -3.02 13.71
CA ASN A 37 20.19 -2.09 13.44
C ASN A 37 20.06 -1.13 14.62
N PRO A 38 20.31 0.18 14.45
CA PRO A 38 20.27 1.11 15.56
C PRO A 38 18.85 1.39 16.06
N LYS A 39 17.83 0.79 15.41
CA LYS A 39 16.42 0.99 15.70
C LYS A 39 15.81 -0.23 16.34
N THR A 40 14.99 0.01 17.35
CA THR A 40 14.12 -0.99 17.95
C THR A 40 13.01 -1.41 16.99
N ASP A 41 12.42 -2.58 17.22
CA ASP A 41 11.27 -3.07 16.46
C ASP A 41 10.09 -2.08 16.47
N GLU A 42 9.86 -1.41 17.59
CA GLU A 42 8.80 -0.41 17.71
C GLU A 42 9.10 0.82 16.86
N GLU A 43 10.34 1.31 16.84
CA GLU A 43 10.73 2.41 15.96
C GLU A 43 10.62 2.04 14.48
N LEU A 44 10.99 0.82 14.11
CA LEU A 44 10.83 0.31 12.75
C LEU A 44 9.36 0.25 12.36
N LYS A 45 8.49 -0.23 13.24
CA LYS A 45 7.03 -0.24 13.05
C LYS A 45 6.47 1.16 12.89
N GLN A 46 6.77 2.09 13.80
CA GLN A 46 6.27 3.48 13.76
C GLN A 46 6.75 4.23 12.50
N ASN A 47 8.00 4.02 12.12
CA ASN A 47 8.53 4.61 10.89
C ASN A 47 7.88 4.01 9.64
N THR A 48 7.62 2.70 9.61
CA THR A 48 6.91 2.04 8.52
C THR A 48 5.47 2.55 8.41
N LEU A 49 4.77 2.65 9.54
CA LEU A 49 3.43 3.21 9.65
C LEU A 49 3.38 4.65 9.10
N SER A 50 4.31 5.50 9.54
CA SER A 50 4.40 6.90 9.10
C SER A 50 4.65 7.02 7.60
N LYS A 51 5.54 6.20 7.04
CA LYS A 51 5.78 6.12 5.60
C LYS A 51 4.54 5.69 4.83
N PHE A 52 3.84 4.65 5.30
CA PHE A 52 2.64 4.15 4.63
C PHE A 52 1.50 5.16 4.71
N ARG A 53 1.37 5.89 5.83
CA ARG A 53 0.41 7.00 5.95
C ARG A 53 0.69 8.11 4.93
N ALA A 54 1.94 8.55 4.79
CA ALA A 54 2.31 9.56 3.80
C ALA A 54 2.05 9.08 2.36
N PHE A 55 2.40 7.81 2.08
CA PHE A 55 2.14 7.14 0.81
C PHE A 55 0.63 7.10 0.49
N MET A 56 -0.20 6.71 1.44
CA MET A 56 -1.65 6.63 1.25
C MET A 56 -2.30 8.02 1.15
N ALA A 57 -1.80 9.02 1.87
CA ALA A 57 -2.27 10.39 1.72
C ALA A 57 -2.03 10.91 0.29
N ALA A 58 -0.87 10.62 -0.30
CA ALA A 58 -0.59 10.94 -1.70
C ALA A 58 -1.50 10.18 -2.67
N ALA A 59 -1.83 8.91 -2.38
CA ALA A 59 -2.80 8.15 -3.17
C ALA A 59 -4.20 8.79 -3.13
N VAL A 60 -4.70 9.11 -1.93
CA VAL A 60 -6.02 9.74 -1.71
C VAL A 60 -6.10 11.11 -2.38
N ALA A 61 -5.03 11.91 -2.34
CA ALA A 61 -5.01 13.22 -3.01
C ALA A 61 -5.23 13.12 -4.54
N ASN A 62 -4.99 11.95 -5.14
CA ASN A 62 -5.20 11.70 -6.57
C ASN A 62 -6.48 10.92 -6.88
N THR A 63 -7.34 10.64 -5.90
CA THR A 63 -8.69 10.07 -6.13
C THR A 63 -9.69 11.14 -6.57
N ILE A 64 -9.37 12.43 -6.36
CA ILE A 64 -10.20 13.60 -6.69
C ILE A 64 -9.46 14.47 -7.71
N GLY A 65 -10.11 14.86 -8.81
CA GLY A 65 -9.55 15.75 -9.85
C GLY A 65 -9.19 15.06 -11.18
N ASP A 66 -8.29 15.67 -11.95
CA ASP A 66 -7.95 15.33 -13.35
C ASP A 66 -7.41 13.90 -13.59
N GLY A 67 -7.03 13.19 -12.52
CA GLY A 67 -6.51 11.82 -12.58
C GLY A 67 -7.42 10.73 -12.00
N LYS A 68 -8.58 11.09 -11.41
CA LYS A 68 -9.55 10.24 -10.67
C LYS A 68 -9.13 8.76 -10.48
N ASN A 69 -8.06 8.52 -9.72
CA ASN A 69 -7.53 7.18 -9.49
C ASN A 69 -8.27 6.54 -8.32
N THR A 70 -9.40 5.89 -8.60
CA THR A 70 -10.19 5.17 -7.58
C THR A 70 -9.72 3.75 -7.36
N TYR A 71 -8.68 3.32 -8.07
CA TYR A 71 -8.16 1.96 -8.08
C TYR A 71 -6.73 1.94 -7.57
N LEU A 72 -6.44 1.06 -6.61
CA LEU A 72 -5.12 0.97 -5.99
C LEU A 72 -4.57 -0.46 -6.07
N LEU A 73 -3.36 -0.60 -6.61
CA LEU A 73 -2.61 -1.85 -6.60
C LEU A 73 -1.47 -1.73 -5.58
N LEU A 74 -1.50 -2.58 -4.57
CA LEU A 74 -0.49 -2.71 -3.53
C LEU A 74 0.17 -4.08 -3.63
N GLY A 75 1.33 -4.23 -3.03
CA GLY A 75 2.01 -5.52 -2.92
C GLY A 75 2.63 -5.70 -1.54
N PRO A 76 3.22 -6.87 -1.25
CA PRO A 76 3.90 -7.14 0.00
C PRO A 76 5.26 -6.43 0.04
N ILE A 77 5.24 -5.10 0.01
CA ILE A 77 6.43 -4.26 -0.12
C ILE A 77 7.40 -4.48 1.04
N GLY A 78 8.69 -4.61 0.72
CA GLY A 78 9.74 -4.83 1.71
C GLY A 78 9.84 -6.27 2.25
N THR A 79 9.01 -7.21 1.80
CA THR A 79 9.01 -8.60 2.32
C THR A 79 9.92 -9.58 1.57
N GLY A 80 10.62 -9.08 0.55
CA GLY A 80 11.64 -9.84 -0.19
C GLY A 80 13.04 -9.51 0.34
N ALA A 81 13.88 -8.94 -0.51
CA ALA A 81 15.27 -8.58 -0.18
C ALA A 81 15.44 -7.68 1.06
N PHE A 82 14.40 -6.95 1.46
CA PHE A 82 14.43 -6.07 2.62
C PHE A 82 14.17 -6.82 3.94
N GLY A 83 13.70 -8.07 3.90
CA GLY A 83 13.56 -8.96 5.04
C GLY A 83 12.40 -8.67 6.00
N ASN A 84 11.45 -7.81 5.64
CA ASN A 84 10.32 -7.53 6.52
C ASN A 84 9.35 -8.72 6.56
N GLU A 85 8.85 -9.05 7.75
CA GLU A 85 7.83 -10.08 7.92
C GLU A 85 6.51 -9.69 7.21
N VAL A 86 6.02 -10.58 6.34
CA VAL A 86 4.79 -10.38 5.54
C VAL A 86 3.60 -10.00 6.41
N ASP A 87 3.45 -10.72 7.52
CA ASP A 87 2.39 -10.48 8.48
C ASP A 87 2.46 -9.06 9.08
N ASN A 88 3.66 -8.60 9.45
CA ASN A 88 3.82 -7.28 10.04
C ASN A 88 3.45 -6.19 9.03
N ILE A 89 3.90 -6.33 7.77
CA ILE A 89 3.54 -5.39 6.71
C ILE A 89 2.03 -5.40 6.44
N ALA A 90 1.38 -6.56 6.39
CA ALA A 90 -0.07 -6.67 6.22
C ALA A 90 -0.85 -5.99 7.36
N LYS A 91 -0.39 -6.14 8.62
CA LYS A 91 -0.97 -5.43 9.78
C LYS A 91 -0.85 -3.92 9.64
N VAL A 92 0.31 -3.42 9.24
CA VAL A 92 0.54 -1.98 9.06
C VAL A 92 -0.36 -1.43 7.95
N PHE A 93 -0.51 -2.13 6.82
CA PHE A 93 -1.45 -1.72 5.78
C PHE A 93 -2.89 -1.70 6.26
N HIS A 94 -3.35 -2.75 6.96
CA HIS A 94 -4.69 -2.77 7.55
C HIS A 94 -4.91 -1.58 8.49
N GLU A 95 -3.93 -1.26 9.35
CA GLU A 95 -3.99 -0.12 10.25
C GLU A 95 -4.15 1.19 9.47
N VAL A 96 -3.26 1.45 8.49
CA VAL A 96 -3.29 2.69 7.69
C VAL A 96 -4.58 2.81 6.89
N LEU A 97 -5.07 1.73 6.29
CA LEU A 97 -6.29 1.75 5.48
C LEU A 97 -7.55 2.08 6.29
N ASN A 98 -7.53 1.82 7.60
CA ASN A 98 -8.59 2.18 8.52
C ASN A 98 -8.38 3.54 9.22
N MET A 99 -7.25 4.21 9.02
CA MET A 99 -7.06 5.56 9.53
C MET A 99 -7.99 6.55 8.83
N GLU A 100 -8.38 7.59 9.55
CA GLU A 100 -9.15 8.71 9.02
C GLU A 100 -8.37 9.46 7.93
N ILE A 101 -9.08 9.83 6.85
CA ILE A 101 -8.56 10.75 5.84
C ILE A 101 -8.38 12.12 6.50
N MET A 102 -7.35 12.86 6.09
CA MET A 102 -7.14 14.23 6.61
C MET A 102 -8.40 15.08 6.37
N ASN A 103 -8.92 15.68 7.45
CA ASN A 103 -10.16 16.48 7.44
C ASN A 103 -11.46 15.70 7.14
N SER A 104 -11.48 14.37 7.36
CA SER A 104 -12.69 13.55 7.22
C SER A 104 -12.71 12.43 8.24
N LYS A 105 -13.91 12.04 8.72
CA LYS A 105 -14.09 10.87 9.61
C LYS A 105 -14.10 9.54 8.85
N ARG A 106 -14.07 9.57 7.51
CA ARG A 106 -14.10 8.36 6.69
C ARG A 106 -12.70 7.73 6.65
N PRO A 107 -12.61 6.39 6.72
CA PRO A 107 -11.32 5.71 6.63
C PRO A 107 -10.72 5.82 5.22
N ILE A 108 -9.39 5.83 5.12
CA ILE A 108 -8.62 5.96 3.88
C ILE A 108 -9.11 4.97 2.80
N ARG A 109 -9.40 3.72 3.18
CA ARG A 109 -9.87 2.70 2.22
C ARG A 109 -11.10 3.13 1.43
N LYS A 110 -11.98 3.96 2.00
CA LYS A 110 -13.22 4.43 1.36
C LYS A 110 -12.98 5.54 0.32
N ALA A 111 -11.75 6.01 0.15
CA ALA A 111 -11.38 6.87 -0.97
C ALA A 111 -11.20 6.09 -2.28
N PHE A 112 -11.08 4.76 -2.22
CA PHE A 112 -10.85 3.88 -3.36
C PHE A 112 -12.09 3.00 -3.59
N GLU A 113 -12.41 2.76 -4.85
CA GLU A 113 -13.41 1.79 -5.28
C GLU A 113 -12.90 0.36 -5.08
N ASN A 114 -11.61 0.13 -5.34
CA ASN A 114 -11.01 -1.17 -5.13
C ASN A 114 -9.52 -1.07 -4.77
N ILE A 115 -9.07 -2.00 -3.93
CA ILE A 115 -7.69 -2.14 -3.49
C ILE A 115 -7.28 -3.60 -3.69
N TRP A 116 -6.32 -3.85 -4.58
CA TRP A 116 -5.77 -5.18 -4.81
C TRP A 116 -4.40 -5.32 -4.16
N PHE A 117 -4.18 -6.46 -3.51
CA PHE A 117 -2.85 -6.89 -3.09
C PHE A 117 -2.33 -7.94 -4.08
N VAL A 118 -1.24 -7.59 -4.77
CA VAL A 118 -0.69 -8.38 -5.87
C VAL A 118 0.76 -8.76 -5.56
N SER A 119 1.02 -10.06 -5.63
CA SER A 119 2.31 -10.71 -5.51
C SER A 119 2.34 -11.91 -6.46
N THR A 120 3.52 -12.25 -6.96
CA THR A 120 3.75 -13.51 -7.69
C THR A 120 3.63 -14.73 -6.77
N GLU A 121 3.80 -14.53 -5.47
CA GLU A 121 3.68 -15.57 -4.45
C GLU A 121 2.28 -15.57 -3.83
N LYS A 122 1.46 -16.56 -4.15
CA LYS A 122 0.05 -16.65 -3.72
C LYS A 122 -0.13 -16.54 -2.20
N TRP A 123 0.72 -17.21 -1.42
CA TRP A 123 0.62 -17.22 0.04
C TRP A 123 0.75 -15.81 0.66
N LYS A 124 1.49 -14.89 0.01
CA LYS A 124 1.59 -13.50 0.45
C LYS A 124 0.26 -12.77 0.20
N ASN A 125 -0.36 -12.99 -0.96
CA ASN A 125 -1.67 -12.39 -1.26
C ASN A 125 -2.73 -12.88 -0.25
N ASP A 126 -2.73 -14.17 0.07
CA ASP A 126 -3.65 -14.76 1.03
C ASP A 126 -3.54 -14.08 2.41
N LYS A 127 -2.30 -13.85 2.90
CA LYS A 127 -2.07 -13.13 4.17
C LYS A 127 -2.57 -11.70 4.20
N PHE A 128 -2.45 -11.00 3.09
CA PHE A 128 -2.99 -9.65 2.99
C PHE A 128 -4.52 -9.67 2.94
N ASN A 129 -5.11 -10.57 2.16
CA ASN A 129 -6.56 -10.71 2.04
C ASN A 129 -7.23 -11.14 3.35
N GLU A 130 -6.63 -12.06 4.11
CA GLU A 130 -7.09 -12.48 5.46
C GLU A 130 -7.23 -11.30 6.44
N ARG A 131 -6.45 -10.24 6.24
CA ARG A 131 -6.37 -9.10 7.15
C ARG A 131 -7.09 -7.87 6.65
N MET A 132 -7.68 -7.89 5.45
CA MET A 132 -8.37 -6.70 4.96
C MET A 132 -9.74 -6.56 5.60
N PRO A 133 -10.17 -5.31 5.89
CA PRO A 133 -11.52 -5.08 6.41
C PRO A 133 -12.51 -5.53 5.33
N GLU A 134 -13.47 -6.38 5.69
CA GLU A 134 -14.57 -6.69 4.78
C GLU A 134 -15.25 -5.38 4.36
N ASP A 135 -15.46 -5.20 3.05
CA ASP A 135 -16.46 -4.27 2.57
C ASP A 135 -17.83 -4.83 2.86
N LYS A 136 -18.22 -4.78 4.13
CA LYS A 136 -19.64 -4.66 4.44
C LYS A 136 -20.04 -3.32 3.81
N LEU A 137 -20.79 -3.41 2.72
CA LEU A 137 -21.57 -2.31 2.17
C LEU A 137 -22.45 -1.83 3.31
N ASP A 138 -21.98 -0.81 4.02
CA ASP A 138 -22.77 -0.11 5.00
C ASP A 138 -23.81 0.66 4.17
N ASN A 139 -25.00 0.09 4.05
CA ASN A 139 -26.16 0.73 3.40
C ASN A 139 -26.74 1.85 4.28
N THR A 140 -25.92 2.48 5.11
CA THR A 140 -26.29 3.69 5.81
C THR A 140 -26.18 4.82 4.80
N GLU A 141 -27.34 5.17 4.23
CA GLU A 141 -27.55 6.44 3.57
C GLU A 141 -27.09 7.54 4.52
N ASP A 142 -26.02 8.24 4.16
CA ASP A 142 -25.58 9.47 4.82
C ASP A 142 -26.71 10.51 4.63
N ASN A 143 -27.54 10.70 5.66
CA ASN A 143 -28.45 11.83 5.84
C ASN A 143 -27.70 13.10 6.24
#